data_AF-A0A357EM92-F1
#
_entry.id   AF-A0A357EM92-F1
#
_cell.length_a   1.000
_cell.length_b   1.000
_cell.length_c   1.000
_cell.angle_alpha   90.00
_cell.angle_beta   90.00
_cell.angle_gamma   90.00
#
_symmetry.space_group_name_H-M   'P 1'
#
loop_
_entity.id
_entity.type
_entity.pdbx_description
1 polymer ?
#
loop_
_entity_poly.entity_id
_entity_poly.type
_entity_poly.pdbx_seq_one_letter_code
_entity_poly.pdbx_strand_id
1 'polypeptide(L)'
;DYGNLIDTFRPGHADYTYWQKYGIRDHRGGGRASARETAVRVAAAAIARKWLSEKYGVVIRGYLSQLGPHELPFKTWDSVSQNPFFSGDPDIVPKLESFMDELRKAGDSVGAKITTIAEHVPVGWGAPIYAKLDSDLAAAMMSINAVKAVEIGSGFASVTQRGSEHGDELTPEGFLSNNAGGILGGISTGQNIVVTIGIKPTSSIRIPRKSIDKQGSPVTVETNGRHDPCVGIRATPIAEAMLALVLMDHALLHRAQNADVTTKTPKIPGSIKQTTSRDKVKPASKINSDPAEA
;
A
#
# COMPACT_ATOMS: atom_id res chain seq x y z
N ASP A 1 -26.28 12.25 -17.70
CA ASP A 1 -24.80 12.34 -17.67
C ASP A 1 -24.02 11.28 -18.44
N TYR A 2 -24.50 10.04 -18.64
CA TYR A 2 -23.72 8.99 -19.37
C TYR A 2 -24.18 8.69 -20.82
N GLY A 3 -25.15 9.43 -21.36
CA GLY A 3 -25.70 9.16 -22.71
C GLY A 3 -24.67 9.28 -23.84
N ASN A 4 -23.76 10.25 -23.74
CA ASN A 4 -22.72 10.51 -24.76
C ASN A 4 -21.58 9.46 -24.76
N LEU A 5 -21.62 8.48 -23.85
CA LEU A 5 -20.56 7.47 -23.64
C LEU A 5 -20.97 6.07 -24.11
N ILE A 6 -22.17 5.91 -24.69
CA ILE A 6 -22.70 4.62 -25.14
C ILE A 6 -21.82 4.03 -26.26
N ASP A 7 -21.37 4.89 -27.16
CA ASP A 7 -20.63 4.48 -28.37
C ASP A 7 -19.16 4.87 -28.36
N THR A 8 -18.68 5.53 -27.31
CA THR A 8 -17.28 5.98 -27.18
C THR A 8 -16.54 5.26 -26.07
N PHE A 9 -15.21 5.14 -26.19
CA PHE A 9 -14.38 4.53 -25.15
C PHE A 9 -13.67 5.62 -24.33
N ARG A 10 -13.77 5.59 -22.99
CA ARG A 10 -13.05 6.56 -22.16
C ARG A 10 -11.57 6.16 -22.05
N PRO A 11 -10.62 7.05 -22.37
CA PRO A 11 -9.20 6.78 -22.18
C PRO A 11 -8.90 6.39 -20.73
N GLY A 12 -8.12 5.32 -20.54
CA GLY A 12 -7.74 4.82 -19.23
C GLY A 12 -8.82 4.01 -18.48
N HIS A 13 -10.04 3.90 -19.00
CA HIS A 13 -11.05 2.97 -18.48
C HIS A 13 -10.99 1.62 -19.18
N ALA A 14 -11.74 0.65 -18.64
CA ALA A 14 -11.85 -0.69 -19.20
C ALA A 14 -12.82 -0.79 -20.39
N ASP A 15 -13.37 0.34 -20.86
CA ASP A 15 -14.45 0.34 -21.86
C ASP A 15 -14.04 -0.40 -23.14
N TYR A 16 -12.88 -0.06 -23.72
CA TYR A 16 -12.38 -0.67 -24.95
C TYR A 16 -12.05 -2.14 -24.75
N THR A 17 -11.36 -2.49 -23.66
CA THR A 17 -10.94 -3.88 -23.41
C THR A 17 -12.10 -4.80 -23.09
N TYR A 18 -13.13 -4.32 -22.38
CA TYR A 18 -14.36 -5.10 -22.15
C TYR A 18 -15.16 -5.28 -23.43
N TRP A 19 -15.25 -4.23 -24.26
CA TRP A 19 -15.89 -4.35 -25.58
C TRP A 19 -15.20 -5.39 -26.45
N GLN A 20 -13.87 -5.32 -26.57
CA GLN A 20 -13.11 -6.29 -27.37
C GLN A 20 -13.14 -7.72 -26.79
N LYS A 21 -13.21 -7.85 -25.45
CA LYS A 21 -13.22 -9.17 -24.80
C LYS A 21 -14.59 -9.85 -24.82
N TYR A 22 -15.67 -9.09 -24.64
CA TYR A 22 -17.01 -9.65 -24.40
C TYR A 22 -18.05 -9.24 -25.45
N GLY A 23 -17.76 -8.29 -26.34
CA GLY A 23 -18.73 -7.72 -27.29
C GLY A 23 -19.83 -6.86 -26.65
N ILE A 24 -19.83 -6.75 -25.32
CA ILE A 24 -20.79 -5.99 -24.53
C ILE A 24 -20.07 -5.28 -23.37
N ARG A 25 -20.53 -4.07 -23.02
CA ARG A 25 -20.06 -3.34 -21.84
C ARG A 25 -21.20 -2.51 -21.24
N ASP A 26 -21.15 -2.27 -19.93
CA ASP A 26 -22.03 -1.30 -19.30
C ASP A 26 -21.42 0.11 -19.35
N HIS A 27 -22.02 0.98 -20.16
CA HIS A 27 -21.59 2.37 -20.31
C HIS A 27 -21.97 3.27 -19.12
N ARG A 28 -22.81 2.81 -18.18
CA ARG A 28 -23.35 3.59 -17.05
C ARG A 28 -22.48 3.50 -15.80
N GLY A 29 -21.16 3.64 -15.97
CA GLY A 29 -20.21 3.61 -14.84
C GLY A 29 -19.39 2.33 -14.71
N GLY A 30 -19.22 1.57 -15.80
CA GLY A 30 -18.24 0.49 -15.90
C GLY A 30 -18.70 -0.88 -15.39
N GLY A 31 -19.94 -1.01 -14.90
CA GLY A 31 -20.53 -2.30 -14.50
C GLY A 31 -19.62 -3.08 -13.54
N ARG A 32 -19.25 -4.31 -13.92
CA ARG A 32 -18.36 -5.18 -13.12
C ARG A 32 -16.93 -4.61 -12.95
N ALA A 33 -16.48 -3.75 -13.86
CA ALA A 33 -15.16 -3.11 -13.74
C ALA A 33 -15.16 -1.91 -12.79
N SER A 34 -16.33 -1.51 -12.25
CA SER A 34 -16.45 -0.40 -11.31
C SER A 34 -15.78 -0.72 -9.97
N ALA A 35 -15.18 0.31 -9.36
CA ALA A 35 -14.63 0.23 -8.01
C ALA A 35 -15.71 -0.03 -6.94
N ARG A 36 -17.00 -0.05 -7.29
CA ARG A 36 -18.10 -0.41 -6.36
C ARG A 36 -17.92 -1.79 -5.73
N GLU A 37 -17.31 -2.73 -6.45
CA GLU A 37 -17.03 -4.09 -5.96
C GLU A 37 -16.12 -4.09 -4.72
N THR A 38 -15.24 -3.10 -4.58
CA THR A 38 -14.31 -3.00 -3.44
C THR A 38 -15.00 -2.84 -2.09
N ALA A 39 -16.26 -2.37 -2.07
CA ALA A 39 -17.07 -2.34 -0.85
C ALA A 39 -17.27 -3.74 -0.25
N VAL A 40 -17.41 -4.77 -1.10
CA VAL A 40 -17.56 -6.17 -0.65
C VAL A 40 -16.24 -6.69 -0.08
N ARG A 41 -15.11 -6.31 -0.67
CA ARG A 41 -13.77 -6.66 -0.16
C ARG A 41 -13.54 -6.10 1.23
N VAL A 42 -13.86 -4.81 1.44
CA VAL A 42 -13.74 -4.15 2.75
C VAL A 42 -14.69 -4.77 3.78
N ALA A 43 -15.92 -5.11 3.39
CA ALA A 43 -16.87 -5.80 4.27
C ALA A 43 -16.36 -7.19 4.71
N ALA A 44 -15.84 -7.99 3.77
CA ALA A 44 -15.25 -9.29 4.08
C ALA A 44 -14.01 -9.16 4.99
N ALA A 45 -13.16 -8.17 4.72
CA ALA A 45 -11.95 -7.94 5.50
C ALA A 45 -12.24 -7.50 6.95
N ALA A 46 -13.41 -6.95 7.26
CA ALA A 46 -13.78 -6.67 8.65
C ALA A 46 -13.79 -7.95 9.51
N ILE A 47 -14.24 -9.07 8.92
CA ILE A 47 -14.20 -10.40 9.57
C ILE A 47 -12.74 -10.87 9.71
N ALA A 48 -11.97 -10.76 8.62
CA ALA A 48 -10.56 -11.18 8.62
C ALA A 48 -9.72 -10.42 9.65
N ARG A 49 -9.84 -9.09 9.70
CA ARG A 49 -9.14 -8.23 10.67
C ARG A 49 -9.49 -8.60 12.10
N LYS A 50 -10.78 -8.82 12.39
CA LYS A 50 -11.21 -9.25 13.73
C LYS A 50 -10.58 -10.58 14.11
N TRP A 51 -10.66 -11.58 13.24
CA TRP A 51 -10.09 -12.91 13.51
C TRP A 51 -8.57 -12.87 13.67
N LEU A 52 -7.86 -12.17 12.79
CA LEU A 52 -6.41 -11.99 12.85
C LEU A 52 -5.96 -11.31 14.15
N SER A 53 -6.68 -10.26 14.56
CA SER A 53 -6.41 -9.55 15.81
C SER A 53 -6.67 -10.43 17.03
N GLU A 54 -7.82 -11.11 17.11
CA GLU A 54 -8.17 -11.95 18.26
C GLU A 54 -7.30 -13.21 18.39
N LYS A 55 -6.84 -13.79 17.27
CA LYS A 55 -6.06 -15.04 17.28
C LYS A 55 -4.56 -14.84 17.35
N TYR A 56 -4.05 -13.79 16.73
CA TYR A 56 -2.60 -13.60 16.57
C TYR A 56 -2.11 -12.22 17.03
N GLY A 57 -3.02 -11.32 17.44
CA GLY A 57 -2.65 -9.95 17.78
C GLY A 57 -2.24 -9.11 16.57
N VAL A 58 -2.52 -9.58 15.35
CA VAL A 58 -2.13 -8.90 14.11
C VAL A 58 -2.86 -7.56 13.99
N VAL A 59 -2.11 -6.50 13.70
CA VAL A 59 -2.62 -5.15 13.49
C VAL A 59 -2.30 -4.73 12.07
N ILE A 60 -3.33 -4.31 11.32
CA ILE A 60 -3.19 -3.89 9.93
C ILE A 60 -3.62 -2.44 9.80
N ARG A 61 -2.72 -1.61 9.25
CA ARG A 61 -2.90 -0.17 9.07
C ARG A 61 -2.25 0.29 7.77
N GLY A 62 -2.89 1.18 7.04
CA GLY A 62 -2.38 1.80 5.83
C GLY A 62 -2.42 3.32 5.91
N TYR A 63 -1.55 3.97 5.15
CA TYR A 63 -1.51 5.42 5.03
C TYR A 63 -1.10 5.85 3.62
N LEU A 64 -1.49 7.06 3.24
CA LEU A 64 -1.07 7.69 2.00
C LEU A 64 0.39 8.15 2.16
N SER A 65 1.31 7.57 1.40
CA SER A 65 2.75 7.90 1.47
C SER A 65 3.19 8.86 0.37
N GLN A 66 2.38 9.07 -0.68
CA GLN A 66 2.62 10.08 -1.71
C GLN A 66 1.31 10.49 -2.41
N LEU A 67 1.18 11.77 -2.72
CA LEU A 67 0.11 12.33 -3.54
C LEU A 67 0.71 13.17 -4.66
N GLY A 68 0.77 12.59 -5.87
CA GLY A 68 1.47 13.22 -6.99
C GLY A 68 2.91 13.61 -6.66
N PRO A 69 3.30 14.89 -6.80
CA PRO A 69 4.65 15.36 -6.51
C PRO A 69 4.93 15.51 -5.00
N HIS A 70 3.95 15.29 -4.12
CA HIS A 70 4.11 15.47 -2.68
C HIS A 70 4.34 14.12 -2.02
N GLU A 71 5.56 13.88 -1.56
CA GLU A 71 5.86 12.79 -0.62
C GLU A 71 5.37 13.15 0.78
N LEU A 72 4.76 12.19 1.46
CA LEU A 72 4.20 12.35 2.79
C LEU A 72 5.04 11.51 3.76
N PRO A 73 5.91 12.14 4.58
CA PRO A 73 6.59 11.44 5.66
C PRO A 73 5.60 10.79 6.62
N PHE A 74 5.93 9.63 7.15
CA PHE A 74 5.13 9.02 8.22
C PHE A 74 5.62 9.54 9.57
N LYS A 75 4.75 10.23 10.33
CA LYS A 75 5.07 10.72 11.69
C LYS A 75 4.33 9.94 12.78
N THR A 76 3.03 9.72 12.60
CA THR A 76 2.20 9.04 13.61
C THR A 76 0.97 8.37 13.00
N TRP A 77 0.55 7.26 13.62
CA TRP A 77 -0.72 6.60 13.33
C TRP A 77 -1.93 7.41 13.78
N ASP A 78 -1.78 8.25 14.81
CA ASP A 78 -2.90 9.00 15.39
C ASP A 78 -3.56 9.94 14.39
N SER A 79 -2.75 10.51 13.48
CA SER A 79 -3.22 11.43 12.43
C SER A 79 -4.00 10.71 11.33
N VAL A 80 -3.66 9.46 10.99
CA VAL A 80 -4.13 8.77 9.77
C VAL A 80 -5.66 8.71 9.69
N SER A 81 -6.34 8.47 10.82
CA SER A 81 -7.81 8.39 10.86
C SER A 81 -8.52 9.74 11.01
N GLN A 82 -7.76 10.82 11.25
CA GLN A 82 -8.29 12.15 11.61
C GLN A 82 -8.32 13.13 10.43
N ASN A 83 -7.89 12.69 9.24
CA ASN A 83 -7.85 13.53 8.05
C ASN A 83 -8.33 12.74 6.82
N PRO A 84 -8.87 13.43 5.79
CA PRO A 84 -9.44 12.75 4.62
C PRO A 84 -8.40 12.11 3.70
N PHE A 85 -7.11 12.37 3.92
CA PHE A 85 -6.02 11.87 3.09
C PHE A 85 -5.41 10.57 3.60
N PHE A 86 -5.79 10.11 4.80
CA PHE A 86 -5.07 9.04 5.48
C PHE A 86 -3.57 9.36 5.67
N SER A 87 -3.25 10.63 5.90
CA SER A 87 -1.86 11.08 6.10
C SER A 87 -1.39 10.77 7.52
N GLY A 88 -0.20 10.15 7.62
CA GLY A 88 0.54 10.00 8.88
C GLY A 88 1.27 11.28 9.33
N ASP A 89 1.15 12.37 8.57
CA ASP A 89 1.67 13.69 8.87
C ASP A 89 0.52 14.71 8.90
N PRO A 90 0.16 15.28 10.06
CA PRO A 90 -0.89 16.29 10.12
C PRO A 90 -0.47 17.63 9.50
N ASP A 91 0.84 17.95 9.48
CA ASP A 91 1.34 19.26 9.05
C ASP A 91 1.23 19.46 7.53
N ILE A 92 1.21 18.37 6.77
CA ILE A 92 1.10 18.42 5.30
C ILE A 92 -0.35 18.57 4.82
N VAL A 93 -1.35 18.28 5.67
CA VAL A 93 -2.77 18.23 5.27
C VAL A 93 -3.24 19.52 4.57
N PRO A 94 -2.99 20.74 5.08
CA PRO A 94 -3.41 21.97 4.40
C PRO A 94 -2.80 22.14 3.00
N LYS A 95 -1.55 21.68 2.82
CA LYS A 95 -0.87 21.70 1.52
C LYS A 95 -1.54 20.74 0.54
N LEU A 96 -1.95 19.56 1.00
CA LEU A 96 -2.69 18.60 0.18
C LEU A 96 -4.06 19.15 -0.23
N GLU A 97 -4.77 19.80 0.68
CA GLU A 97 -6.07 20.44 0.38
C GLU A 97 -5.94 21.49 -0.73
N SER A 98 -4.97 22.40 -0.62
CA SER A 98 -4.67 23.39 -1.67
C SER A 98 -4.37 22.72 -3.01
N PHE A 99 -3.54 21.67 -2.99
CA PHE A 99 -3.20 20.93 -4.20
C PHE A 99 -4.42 20.23 -4.83
N MET A 100 -5.32 19.66 -4.02
CA MET A 100 -6.56 19.07 -4.53
C MET A 100 -7.49 20.11 -5.14
N ASP A 101 -7.54 21.32 -4.59
CA ASP A 101 -8.31 22.42 -5.14
C ASP A 101 -7.73 22.94 -6.47
N GLU A 102 -6.41 22.99 -6.58
CA GLU A 102 -5.73 23.29 -7.84
C GLU A 102 -6.06 22.25 -8.93
N LEU A 103 -5.98 20.95 -8.61
CA LEU A 103 -6.36 19.88 -9.54
C LEU A 103 -7.83 19.97 -9.96
N ARG A 104 -8.74 20.23 -8.99
CA ARG A 104 -10.16 20.42 -9.28
C ARG A 104 -10.36 21.59 -10.24
N LYS A 105 -9.73 22.75 -9.98
CA LYS A 105 -9.81 23.94 -10.85
C LYS A 105 -9.26 23.65 -12.25
N ALA A 106 -8.12 22.97 -12.35
CA ALA A 106 -7.52 22.54 -13.61
C ALA A 106 -8.38 21.49 -14.35
N GLY A 107 -9.29 20.81 -13.65
CA GLY A 107 -10.09 19.74 -14.23
C GLY A 107 -9.29 18.49 -14.55
N ASP A 108 -8.15 18.31 -13.87
CA ASP A 108 -7.22 17.19 -14.02
C ASP A 108 -7.19 16.31 -12.76
N SER A 109 -6.33 15.30 -12.76
CA SER A 109 -6.19 14.33 -11.69
C SER A 109 -4.73 13.93 -11.46
N VAL A 110 -4.47 13.27 -10.35
CA VAL A 110 -3.13 12.81 -10.00
C VAL A 110 -3.15 11.41 -9.39
N GLY A 111 -2.02 10.72 -9.47
CA GLY A 111 -1.80 9.41 -8.85
C GLY A 111 -1.41 9.52 -7.38
N ALA A 112 -1.25 8.35 -6.74
CA ALA A 112 -0.88 8.24 -5.34
C ALA A 112 -0.02 7.02 -5.06
N LYS A 113 0.67 7.04 -3.93
CA LYS A 113 1.37 5.90 -3.34
C LYS A 113 0.79 5.64 -1.95
N ILE A 114 0.49 4.38 -1.66
CA ILE A 114 -0.07 3.95 -0.37
C ILE A 114 0.85 2.89 0.20
N THR A 115 1.16 3.02 1.48
CA THR A 115 1.92 2.01 2.22
C THR A 115 1.00 1.37 3.24
N THR A 116 0.92 0.04 3.22
CA THR A 116 0.14 -0.78 4.15
C THR A 116 1.06 -1.67 4.93
N ILE A 117 0.87 -1.71 6.25
CA ILE A 117 1.71 -2.41 7.20
C ILE A 117 0.86 -3.40 7.98
N ALA A 118 1.33 -4.64 8.11
CA ALA A 118 0.82 -5.60 9.09
C ALA A 118 1.89 -5.88 10.15
N GLU A 119 1.56 -5.57 11.40
CA GLU A 119 2.38 -5.81 12.58
C GLU A 119 1.97 -7.12 13.25
N HIS A 120 2.91 -7.70 14.00
CA HIS A 120 2.71 -8.91 14.82
C HIS A 120 2.29 -10.15 14.01
N VAL A 121 2.61 -10.19 12.71
CA VAL A 121 2.43 -11.38 11.89
C VAL A 121 3.40 -12.45 12.38
N PRO A 122 2.93 -13.65 12.80
CA PRO A 122 3.82 -14.72 13.22
C PRO A 122 4.78 -15.14 12.11
N VAL A 123 5.99 -15.58 12.49
CA VAL A 123 6.91 -16.25 11.57
C VAL A 123 6.28 -17.56 11.05
N GLY A 124 6.41 -17.82 9.75
CA GLY A 124 6.05 -19.11 9.13
C GLY A 124 4.81 -19.12 8.24
N TRP A 125 4.11 -18.01 8.06
CA TRP A 125 2.96 -17.92 7.14
C TRP A 125 3.42 -17.76 5.70
N GLY A 126 2.89 -18.57 4.78
CA GLY A 126 3.33 -18.66 3.40
C GLY A 126 3.25 -20.08 2.89
N ALA A 127 3.01 -20.27 1.59
CA ALA A 127 2.99 -21.57 0.93
C ALA A 127 3.85 -21.60 -0.36
N PRO A 128 5.18 -21.47 -0.25
CA PRO A 128 6.07 -21.60 -1.41
C PRO A 128 5.91 -22.96 -2.13
N ILE A 129 6.17 -23.08 -3.43
CA ILE A 129 6.78 -22.11 -4.35
C ILE A 129 5.75 -21.26 -5.10
N TYR A 130 4.52 -21.76 -5.28
CA TYR A 130 3.51 -21.15 -6.16
C TYR A 130 2.46 -20.30 -5.44
N ALA A 131 2.35 -20.40 -4.12
CA ALA A 131 1.52 -19.56 -3.27
C ALA A 131 2.41 -18.88 -2.22
N LYS A 132 3.50 -18.24 -2.68
CA LYS A 132 4.32 -17.42 -1.79
C LYS A 132 3.49 -16.25 -1.28
N LEU A 133 3.70 -15.88 -0.01
CA LEU A 133 2.93 -14.81 0.62
C LEU A 133 3.04 -13.48 -0.15
N ASP A 134 4.25 -13.10 -0.55
CA ASP A 134 4.51 -11.90 -1.36
C ASP A 134 3.86 -11.95 -2.75
N SER A 135 3.82 -13.12 -3.39
CA SER A 135 3.13 -13.35 -4.67
C SER A 135 1.62 -13.11 -4.55
N ASP A 136 0.98 -13.70 -3.53
CA ASP A 136 -0.47 -13.55 -3.32
C ASP A 136 -0.82 -12.13 -2.89
N LEU A 137 0.02 -11.48 -2.08
CA LEU A 137 -0.11 -10.07 -1.76
C LEU A 137 0.02 -9.20 -3.01
N ALA A 138 1.01 -9.45 -3.86
CA ALA A 138 1.19 -8.71 -5.11
C ALA A 138 -0.04 -8.86 -6.03
N ALA A 139 -0.57 -10.07 -6.18
CA ALA A 139 -1.77 -10.34 -6.96
C ALA A 139 -3.00 -9.61 -6.37
N ALA A 140 -3.20 -9.73 -5.06
CA ALA A 140 -4.31 -9.10 -4.34
C ALA A 140 -4.28 -7.57 -4.47
N MET A 141 -3.10 -6.96 -4.28
CA MET A 141 -2.90 -5.52 -4.40
C MET A 141 -3.06 -5.03 -5.84
N MET A 142 -2.47 -5.73 -6.82
CA MET A 142 -2.59 -5.38 -8.24
C MET A 142 -4.04 -5.52 -8.76
N SER A 143 -4.87 -6.33 -8.09
CA SER A 143 -6.29 -6.47 -8.43
C SER A 143 -7.16 -5.28 -8.03
N ILE A 144 -6.63 -4.33 -7.24
CA ILE A 144 -7.33 -3.10 -6.86
C ILE A 144 -7.36 -2.18 -8.09
N ASN A 145 -8.54 -1.59 -8.36
CA ASN A 145 -8.69 -0.67 -9.48
C ASN A 145 -7.63 0.45 -9.45
N ALA A 146 -7.08 0.77 -10.62
CA ALA A 146 -6.05 1.79 -10.82
C ALA A 146 -4.66 1.50 -10.22
N VAL A 147 -4.44 0.39 -9.50
CA VAL A 147 -3.09 -0.03 -9.12
C VAL A 147 -2.28 -0.43 -10.35
N LYS A 148 -1.05 0.07 -10.44
CA LYS A 148 -0.10 -0.17 -11.52
C LYS A 148 1.26 -0.67 -11.06
N ALA A 149 1.58 -0.59 -9.77
CA ALA A 149 2.82 -1.08 -9.18
C ALA A 149 2.54 -1.63 -7.78
N VAL A 150 3.28 -2.67 -7.39
CA VAL A 150 3.29 -3.23 -6.03
C VAL A 150 4.74 -3.49 -5.64
N GLU A 151 5.10 -3.11 -4.43
CA GLU A 151 6.42 -3.28 -3.84
C GLU A 151 6.28 -3.95 -2.47
N ILE A 152 7.21 -4.85 -2.16
CA ILE A 152 7.36 -5.46 -0.83
C ILE A 152 8.66 -4.94 -0.21
N GLY A 153 8.61 -4.52 1.05
CA GLY A 153 9.79 -3.99 1.76
C GLY A 153 10.42 -2.80 1.05
N SER A 154 11.73 -2.88 0.79
CA SER A 154 12.47 -1.85 0.04
C SER A 154 12.03 -1.70 -1.42
N GLY A 155 11.28 -2.65 -1.99
CA GLY A 155 10.76 -2.53 -3.36
C GLY A 155 11.88 -2.31 -4.37
N PHE A 156 11.70 -1.33 -5.27
CA PHE A 156 12.71 -0.96 -6.27
C PHE A 156 13.99 -0.35 -5.67
N ALA A 157 13.97 0.15 -4.43
CA ALA A 157 15.20 0.64 -3.79
C ALA A 157 16.24 -0.47 -3.56
N SER A 158 15.81 -1.73 -3.56
CA SER A 158 16.72 -2.90 -3.48
C SER A 158 17.69 -2.99 -4.66
N VAL A 159 17.34 -2.48 -5.84
CA VAL A 159 18.14 -2.59 -7.08
C VAL A 159 19.52 -1.94 -6.94
N THR A 160 19.62 -0.88 -6.13
CA THR A 160 20.87 -0.13 -5.92
C THR A 160 21.62 -0.52 -4.65
N GLN A 161 21.08 -1.44 -3.85
CA GLN A 161 21.68 -1.85 -2.58
C GLN A 161 22.70 -2.99 -2.79
N ARG A 162 23.76 -2.99 -1.98
CA ARG A 162 24.68 -4.14 -1.92
C ARG A 162 24.09 -5.25 -1.05
N GLY A 163 24.53 -6.49 -1.25
CA GLY A 163 24.09 -7.62 -0.41
C GLY A 163 24.37 -7.41 1.09
N SER A 164 25.49 -6.74 1.42
CA SER A 164 25.85 -6.35 2.79
C SER A 164 24.96 -5.27 3.41
N GLU A 165 24.14 -4.59 2.60
CA GLU A 165 23.22 -3.53 3.03
C GLU A 165 21.77 -4.02 3.02
N HIS A 166 21.42 -4.84 2.03
CA HIS A 166 20.05 -5.35 1.85
C HIS A 166 19.71 -6.49 2.83
N GLY A 167 20.69 -7.34 3.15
CA GLY A 167 20.47 -8.48 4.05
C GLY A 167 20.08 -8.05 5.45
N ASP A 168 18.86 -8.39 5.87
CA ASP A 168 18.38 -8.07 7.21
C ASP A 168 19.10 -8.94 8.27
N GLU A 169 20.04 -8.32 8.99
CA GLU A 169 20.78 -8.98 10.07
C GLU A 169 19.88 -9.32 11.26
N LEU A 170 20.22 -10.40 11.96
CA LEU A 170 19.42 -11.02 13.02
C LEU A 170 20.25 -11.31 14.26
N THR A 171 19.73 -10.89 15.42
CA THR A 171 20.28 -11.16 16.75
C THR A 171 19.24 -11.88 17.62
N PRO A 172 19.60 -12.43 18.79
CA PRO A 172 18.62 -12.98 19.73
C PRO A 172 17.52 -11.98 20.14
N GLU A 173 17.81 -10.68 20.11
CA GLU A 173 16.88 -9.59 20.43
C GLU A 173 15.95 -9.19 19.28
N GLY A 174 16.26 -9.61 18.04
CA GLY A 174 15.43 -9.42 16.85
C GLY A 174 16.22 -9.03 15.60
N PHE A 175 15.49 -8.67 14.54
CA PHE A 175 16.09 -8.13 13.31
C PHE A 175 16.58 -6.68 13.50
N LEU A 176 17.70 -6.34 12.86
CA LEU A 176 18.29 -5.00 12.88
C LEU A 176 17.69 -4.05 11.84
N SER A 177 17.13 -4.58 10.76
CA SER A 177 16.48 -3.85 9.66
C SER A 177 15.26 -4.61 9.14
N ASN A 178 14.58 -4.07 8.12
CA ASN A 178 13.45 -4.73 7.46
C ASN A 178 13.35 -4.37 5.97
N ASN A 179 14.43 -4.57 5.23
CA ASN A 179 14.49 -4.39 3.79
C ASN A 179 13.64 -5.43 3.05
N ALA A 180 13.53 -6.65 3.60
CA ALA A 180 12.71 -7.72 3.06
C ALA A 180 11.20 -7.44 3.17
N GLY A 181 10.78 -6.47 3.99
CA GLY A 181 9.37 -6.16 4.20
C GLY A 181 8.60 -7.29 4.84
N GLY A 182 9.22 -8.01 5.77
CA GLY A 182 8.62 -9.07 6.56
C GLY A 182 8.42 -10.40 5.85
N ILE A 183 8.94 -10.57 4.62
CA ILE A 183 8.76 -11.78 3.83
C ILE A 183 10.11 -12.24 3.26
N LEU A 184 10.52 -13.46 3.58
CA LEU A 184 11.73 -14.10 3.02
C LEU A 184 11.36 -15.48 2.46
N GLY A 185 11.80 -15.76 1.23
CA GLY A 185 11.47 -17.02 0.56
C GLY A 185 9.97 -17.24 0.33
N GLY A 186 9.15 -16.18 0.41
CA GLY A 186 7.69 -16.28 0.36
C GLY A 186 7.02 -16.65 1.68
N ILE A 187 7.73 -16.54 2.80
CA ILE A 187 7.26 -16.86 4.15
C ILE A 187 7.46 -15.64 5.06
N SER A 188 6.50 -15.36 5.95
CA SER A 188 6.61 -14.31 6.94
C SER A 188 7.76 -14.54 7.92
N THR A 189 8.52 -13.50 8.22
CA THR A 189 9.71 -13.57 9.10
C THR A 189 9.43 -13.24 10.55
N GLY A 190 8.28 -12.61 10.83
CA GLY A 190 7.99 -12.00 12.13
C GLY A 190 8.25 -10.49 12.19
N GLN A 191 9.05 -9.94 11.25
CA GLN A 191 9.12 -8.50 11.02
C GLN A 191 7.77 -7.99 10.48
N ASN A 192 7.57 -6.67 10.53
CA ASN A 192 6.39 -6.06 9.93
C ASN A 192 6.32 -6.38 8.42
N ILE A 193 5.15 -6.83 7.96
CA ILE A 193 4.92 -6.96 6.52
C ILE A 193 4.62 -5.57 5.97
N VAL A 194 5.41 -5.13 4.99
CA VAL A 194 5.29 -3.80 4.38
C VAL A 194 5.02 -3.94 2.89
N VAL A 195 3.86 -3.44 2.47
CA VAL A 195 3.43 -3.45 1.07
C VAL A 195 3.13 -2.03 0.61
N THR A 196 3.75 -1.61 -0.48
CA THR A 196 3.51 -0.30 -1.09
C THR A 196 2.87 -0.47 -2.47
N ILE A 197 1.84 0.31 -2.77
CA ILE A 197 1.14 0.27 -4.06
C ILE A 197 1.19 1.63 -4.76
N GLY A 198 1.45 1.60 -6.06
CA GLY A 198 1.38 2.77 -6.94
C GLY A 198 0.06 2.81 -7.70
N ILE A 199 -0.67 3.92 -7.59
CA ILE A 199 -2.00 4.10 -8.17
C ILE A 199 -1.93 5.19 -9.23
N LYS A 200 -2.42 4.90 -10.43
CA LYS A 200 -2.46 5.87 -11.53
C LYS A 200 -3.47 7.00 -11.28
N PRO A 201 -3.32 8.15 -11.96
CA PRO A 201 -4.33 9.21 -11.93
C PRO A 201 -5.74 8.75 -12.33
N THR A 202 -6.76 9.42 -11.78
CA THR A 202 -8.16 9.18 -12.11
C THR A 202 -8.40 9.40 -13.60
N SER A 203 -8.93 8.40 -14.30
CA SER A 203 -9.02 8.48 -15.76
C SER A 203 -10.16 9.38 -16.29
N SER A 204 -11.17 9.65 -15.46
CA SER A 204 -12.25 10.60 -15.80
C SER A 204 -11.88 12.01 -15.37
N ILE A 205 -11.56 12.86 -16.34
CA ILE A 205 -11.17 14.26 -16.17
C ILE A 205 -11.99 15.17 -17.10
N ARG A 206 -11.99 16.48 -16.83
CA ARG A 206 -12.70 17.49 -17.63
C ARG A 206 -11.90 17.96 -18.84
N ILE A 207 -10.59 17.71 -18.84
CA ILE A 207 -9.73 18.02 -19.99
C ILE A 207 -10.13 17.10 -21.18
N PRO A 208 -10.46 17.66 -22.36
CA PRO A 208 -10.83 16.86 -23.52
C PRO A 208 -9.70 15.92 -23.97
N ARG A 209 -10.05 14.66 -24.27
CA ARG A 209 -9.09 13.64 -24.70
C ARG A 209 -9.51 13.00 -26.02
N LYS A 210 -8.54 12.74 -26.88
CA LYS A 210 -8.73 11.95 -28.11
C LYS A 210 -9.08 10.51 -27.76
N SER A 211 -10.05 9.94 -28.49
CA SER A 211 -10.46 8.54 -28.41
C SER A 211 -11.05 8.09 -29.76
N ILE A 212 -11.68 6.93 -29.78
CA ILE A 212 -12.47 6.41 -30.91
C ILE A 212 -13.87 5.99 -30.45
N ASP A 213 -14.81 5.95 -31.39
CA ASP A 213 -16.11 5.29 -31.22
C ASP A 213 -16.04 3.79 -31.56
N LYS A 214 -17.18 3.10 -31.47
CA LYS A 214 -17.32 1.68 -31.83
C LYS A 214 -17.07 1.39 -33.32
N GLN A 215 -17.25 2.38 -34.19
CA GLN A 215 -16.97 2.29 -35.62
C GLN A 215 -15.49 2.54 -35.92
N GLY A 216 -14.69 2.93 -34.92
CA GLY A 216 -13.27 3.23 -35.05
C GLY A 216 -13.00 4.67 -35.49
N SER A 217 -14.02 5.52 -35.59
CA SER A 217 -13.85 6.91 -35.99
C SER A 217 -13.28 7.73 -34.84
N PRO A 218 -12.37 8.69 -35.09
CA PRO A 218 -11.83 9.57 -34.06
C PRO A 218 -12.93 10.40 -33.38
N VAL A 219 -12.92 10.44 -32.05
CA VAL A 219 -13.84 11.27 -31.24
C VAL A 219 -13.08 11.97 -30.12
N THR A 220 -13.68 13.02 -29.58
CA THR A 220 -13.21 13.68 -28.36
C THR A 220 -14.11 13.26 -27.20
N VAL A 221 -13.51 12.79 -26.11
CA VAL A 221 -14.20 12.41 -24.89
C VAL A 221 -13.77 13.36 -23.77
N GLU A 222 -14.74 13.96 -23.11
CA GLU A 222 -14.60 14.61 -21.81
C GLU A 222 -15.66 14.05 -20.87
N THR A 223 -15.36 13.98 -19.58
CA THR A 223 -16.38 13.58 -18.59
C THR A 223 -16.79 14.80 -17.78
N ASN A 224 -18.06 15.18 -17.91
CA ASN A 224 -18.66 16.27 -17.16
C ASN A 224 -19.19 15.76 -15.81
N GLY A 225 -19.00 16.54 -14.75
CA GLY A 225 -19.42 16.20 -13.39
C GLY A 225 -18.30 16.29 -12.35
N ARG A 226 -18.65 15.99 -11.10
CA ARG A 226 -17.68 15.92 -9.99
C ARG A 226 -17.01 14.55 -10.00
N HIS A 227 -15.75 14.50 -10.43
CA HIS A 227 -14.89 13.33 -10.32
C HIS A 227 -13.84 13.52 -9.25
N ASP A 228 -13.39 12.41 -8.68
CA ASP A 228 -12.34 12.44 -7.67
C ASP A 228 -11.00 12.78 -8.34
N PRO A 229 -10.37 13.93 -8.02
CA PRO A 229 -9.03 14.28 -8.53
C PRO A 229 -7.94 13.27 -8.14
N CYS A 230 -8.15 12.42 -7.13
CA CYS A 230 -7.27 11.30 -6.83
C CYS A 230 -8.01 10.12 -6.19
N VAL A 231 -8.41 9.14 -7.01
CA VAL A 231 -9.02 7.89 -6.51
C VAL A 231 -8.11 7.10 -5.56
N GLY A 232 -6.80 7.36 -5.61
CA GLY A 232 -5.82 6.68 -4.76
C GLY A 232 -6.03 6.93 -3.27
N ILE A 233 -6.48 8.11 -2.86
CA ILE A 233 -6.72 8.42 -1.43
C ILE A 233 -7.66 7.39 -0.79
N ARG A 234 -8.71 7.00 -1.51
CA ARG A 234 -9.74 6.07 -1.02
C ARG A 234 -9.33 4.60 -1.11
N ALA A 235 -8.18 4.30 -1.71
CA ALA A 235 -7.67 2.94 -1.81
C ALA A 235 -6.97 2.46 -0.54
N THR A 236 -6.66 3.35 0.42
CA THR A 236 -6.02 2.97 1.69
C THR A 236 -6.79 1.87 2.44
N PRO A 237 -8.08 2.01 2.78
CA PRO A 237 -8.83 0.94 3.43
C PRO A 237 -9.03 -0.30 2.54
N ILE A 238 -8.91 -0.17 1.22
CA ILE A 238 -8.99 -1.31 0.30
C ILE A 238 -7.69 -2.12 0.33
N ALA A 239 -6.54 -1.45 0.40
CA ALA A 239 -5.25 -2.11 0.54
C ALA A 239 -5.13 -2.82 1.90
N GLU A 240 -5.58 -2.17 2.99
CA GLU A 240 -5.72 -2.83 4.30
C GLU A 240 -6.59 -4.09 4.21
N ALA A 241 -7.72 -4.00 3.51
CA ALA A 241 -8.64 -5.11 3.35
C ALA A 241 -8.00 -6.29 2.58
N MET A 242 -7.32 -6.01 1.47
CA MET A 242 -6.65 -7.04 0.68
C MET A 242 -5.51 -7.72 1.46
N LEU A 243 -4.72 -6.94 2.21
CA LEU A 243 -3.67 -7.49 3.09
C LEU A 243 -4.28 -8.41 4.15
N ALA A 244 -5.38 -8.01 4.80
CA ALA A 244 -6.05 -8.82 5.82
C ALA A 244 -6.60 -10.13 5.26
N LEU A 245 -7.22 -10.11 4.08
CA LEU A 245 -7.78 -11.30 3.46
C LEU A 245 -6.69 -12.32 3.11
N VAL A 246 -5.59 -11.87 2.51
CA VAL A 246 -4.45 -12.75 2.18
C VAL A 246 -3.80 -13.30 3.44
N LEU A 247 -3.56 -12.46 4.46
CA LEU A 247 -2.97 -12.93 5.71
C LEU A 247 -3.84 -13.96 6.43
N MET A 248 -5.17 -13.77 6.43
CA MET A 248 -6.08 -14.77 7.00
C MET A 248 -6.00 -16.10 6.25
N ASP A 249 -5.94 -16.07 4.91
CA ASP A 249 -5.82 -17.29 4.10
C ASP A 249 -4.51 -18.03 4.40
N HIS A 250 -3.39 -17.31 4.42
CA HIS A 250 -2.07 -17.89 4.75
C HIS A 250 -1.98 -18.40 6.18
N ALA A 251 -2.64 -17.77 7.14
CA ALA A 251 -2.73 -18.26 8.51
C ALA A 251 -3.53 -19.57 8.61
N LEU A 252 -4.64 -19.67 7.87
CA LEU A 252 -5.46 -20.88 7.82
C LEU A 252 -4.74 -22.03 7.11
N LEU A 253 -4.04 -21.74 6.00
CA LEU A 253 -3.18 -22.70 5.30
C LEU A 253 -2.06 -23.21 6.20
N HIS A 254 -1.36 -22.31 6.89
CA HIS A 254 -0.32 -22.68 7.84
C HIS A 254 -0.86 -23.59 8.95
N ARG A 255 -2.03 -23.27 9.51
CA ARG A 255 -2.68 -24.11 10.52
C ARG A 255 -3.07 -25.49 9.97
N ALA A 256 -3.46 -25.59 8.71
CA ALA A 256 -3.87 -26.87 8.12
C ALA A 256 -2.69 -27.77 7.78
N GLN A 257 -1.55 -27.19 7.37
CA GLN A 257 -0.42 -27.95 6.82
C GLN A 257 0.74 -28.13 7.80
N ASN A 258 0.94 -27.17 8.70
CA ASN A 258 2.18 -27.02 9.46
C ASN A 258 1.97 -26.82 10.98
N ALA A 259 0.77 -27.09 11.51
CA ALA A 259 0.45 -26.83 12.92
C ALA A 259 1.36 -27.56 13.93
N ASP A 260 1.87 -28.73 13.58
CA ASP A 260 2.70 -29.56 14.46
C ASP A 260 4.21 -29.27 14.29
N VAL A 261 4.59 -28.33 13.44
CA VAL A 261 6.00 -27.99 13.21
C VAL A 261 6.55 -27.24 14.42
N THR A 262 7.52 -27.86 15.09
CA THR A 262 8.25 -27.27 16.22
C THR A 262 9.75 -27.28 15.97
N THR A 263 10.42 -26.15 16.18
CA THR A 263 11.88 -26.02 16.11
C THR A 263 12.48 -25.78 17.50
N LYS A 264 13.67 -26.31 17.76
CA LYS A 264 14.42 -26.01 19.01
C LYS A 264 15.00 -24.59 19.00
N THR A 265 15.25 -24.03 17.82
CA THR A 265 15.70 -22.65 17.65
C THR A 265 14.63 -21.70 18.18
N PRO A 266 14.98 -20.78 19.10
CA PRO A 266 14.03 -19.78 19.60
C PRO A 266 13.50 -18.88 18.48
N LYS A 267 12.21 -18.51 18.57
CA LYS A 267 11.64 -17.46 17.74
C LYS A 267 12.13 -16.11 18.26
N ILE A 268 12.80 -15.33 17.41
CA ILE A 268 13.26 -13.97 17.74
C ILE A 268 12.16 -12.94 17.42
N PRO A 269 12.16 -11.76 18.07
CA PRO A 269 11.28 -10.67 17.69
C PRO A 269 11.53 -10.16 16.27
N GLY A 270 10.49 -9.61 15.64
CA GLY A 270 10.59 -8.97 14.31
C GLY A 270 11.43 -7.69 14.27
N SER A 271 11.83 -7.14 15.40
CA SER A 271 12.71 -5.98 15.48
C SER A 271 13.32 -5.89 16.86
N ILE A 272 14.53 -5.35 16.96
CA ILE A 272 15.09 -4.96 18.25
C ILE A 272 14.17 -3.95 18.96
N LYS A 273 14.06 -4.04 20.29
CA LYS A 273 13.37 -3.02 21.08
C LYS A 273 14.18 -1.73 21.00
N GLN A 274 13.59 -0.64 20.51
CA GLN A 274 14.19 0.68 20.67
C GLN A 274 14.20 1.01 22.16
N THR A 275 15.38 0.97 22.78
CA THR A 275 15.58 1.53 24.12
C THR A 275 15.29 3.01 24.02
N THR A 276 14.17 3.45 24.60
CA THR A 276 13.87 4.87 24.75
C THR A 276 14.97 5.47 25.62
N SER A 277 15.96 6.12 25.01
CA SER A 277 17.01 6.85 25.67
C SER A 277 16.43 8.13 26.31
N ARG A 278 15.71 7.97 27.42
CA ARG A 278 15.36 9.07 28.32
C ARG A 278 16.44 9.35 29.37
N ASP A 279 17.47 8.50 29.48
CA ASP A 279 18.62 8.78 30.34
C ASP A 279 19.76 9.38 29.53
N LYS A 280 19.67 10.70 29.31
CA LYS A 280 20.79 11.50 28.81
C LYS A 280 21.96 11.40 29.78
N VAL A 281 22.99 10.70 29.34
CA VAL A 281 24.42 10.97 29.52
C VAL A 281 24.68 12.32 30.21
N LYS A 282 25.21 12.26 31.44
CA LYS A 282 25.83 13.42 32.09
C LYS A 282 26.99 13.91 31.21
N PRO A 283 27.11 15.22 30.92
CA PRO A 283 28.24 15.74 30.16
C PRO A 283 29.52 15.57 30.98
N ALA A 284 30.53 14.94 30.37
CA ALA A 284 31.87 14.87 30.92
C ALA A 284 32.44 16.27 31.08
N SER A 285 32.78 16.63 32.31
CA SER A 285 33.36 17.92 32.67
C SER A 285 34.87 17.93 32.47
N LYS A 286 35.33 18.98 31.78
CA LYS A 286 36.67 19.61 31.81
C LYS A 286 37.84 18.89 31.11
N ILE A 287 38.16 19.39 29.91
CA ILE A 287 39.54 19.45 29.42
C ILE A 287 40.17 20.67 30.09
N ASN A 288 41.24 20.46 30.85
CA ASN A 288 42.11 21.52 31.33
C ASN A 288 43.24 21.67 30.30
N SER A 289 43.36 22.85 29.72
CA SER A 289 44.49 23.23 28.88
C SER A 289 45.59 23.79 29.79
N ASP A 290 46.74 23.12 29.84
CA ASP A 290 47.97 23.75 30.30
C ASP A 290 49.11 23.40 29.33
N PRO A 291 49.73 24.38 28.64
CA PRO A 291 50.83 24.17 27.72
C PRO A 291 52.15 24.65 28.35
N ALA A 292 52.85 23.81 29.11
CA ALA A 292 54.29 23.95 29.39
C ALA A 292 54.80 22.77 30.24
N GLU A 293 55.63 21.90 29.64
CA GLU A 293 56.91 21.40 30.15
C GLU A 293 57.30 20.06 29.48
N ALA A 294 58.43 20.10 28.76
CA ALA A 294 59.26 19.03 28.19
C ALA A 294 58.70 18.15 27.04
#